data_AF-A0A940R3A7-F1
#
_entry.id   AF-A0A940R3A7-F1
#
_cell.length_a   1.000
_cell.length_b   1.000
_cell.length_c   1.000
_cell.angle_alpha   90.00
_cell.angle_beta   90.00
_cell.angle_gamma   90.00
#
_symmetry.space_group_name_H-M   'P 1'
#
loop_
_entity.id
_entity.type
_entity.pdbx_description
1 polymer ?
#
loop_
_entity_poly.entity_id
_entity_poly.type
_entity_poly.pdbx_seq_one_letter_code
_entity_poly.pdbx_strand_id
1 'polypeptide(L)'
;MTNKEYITYHLGRFGLADTDIDFILLEAGIDPEGTVSTAEEKQSLKLAMHSQVPLLIAGLNNVSEGGYSVTWNIEGIKAWYSVLSTEIGEDDQLATPKPVIRDKSNMW
;
A
#
# COMPACT_ATOMS: atom_id res chain seq x y z
N MET A 1 19.66 6.66 3.47
CA MET A 1 18.28 7.10 3.21
C MET A 1 17.51 6.92 4.50
N THR A 2 16.68 7.90 4.86
CA THR A 2 15.83 7.82 6.05
C THR A 2 14.60 6.97 5.77
N ASN A 3 13.95 6.50 6.84
CA ASN A 3 12.68 5.77 6.76
C ASN A 3 11.61 6.61 6.03
N LYS A 4 11.56 7.92 6.33
CA LYS A 4 10.69 8.87 5.64
C LYS A 4 11.01 8.97 4.15
N GLU A 5 12.28 9.13 3.78
CA GLU A 5 12.69 9.19 2.36
C GLU A 5 12.32 7.91 1.61
N TYR A 6 12.47 6.75 2.24
CA TYR A 6 12.13 5.46 1.65
C TYR A 6 10.63 5.35 1.33
N ILE A 7 9.76 5.66 2.29
CA ILE A 7 8.31 5.62 2.06
C ILE A 7 7.90 6.71 1.04
N THR A 8 8.49 7.90 1.13
CA THR A 8 8.23 9.00 0.18
C THR A 8 8.57 8.59 -1.25
N TYR A 9 9.69 7.90 -1.47
CA TYR A 9 10.04 7.37 -2.79
C TYR A 9 9.02 6.35 -3.30
N HIS A 10 8.52 5.47 -2.43
CA HIS A 10 7.56 4.44 -2.80
C HIS A 10 6.14 4.98 -3.03
N LEU A 11 5.67 5.88 -2.18
CA LEU A 11 4.28 6.36 -2.16
C LEU A 11 4.09 7.75 -2.78
N GLY A 12 5.14 8.51 -3.05
CA GLY A 12 5.04 9.86 -3.64
C GLY A 12 4.34 9.88 -5.00
N ARG A 13 4.37 8.76 -5.73
CA ARG A 13 3.61 8.57 -6.98
C ARG A 13 2.10 8.52 -6.81
N PHE A 14 1.60 8.31 -5.58
CA PHE A 14 0.19 8.27 -5.24
C PHE A 14 -0.33 9.61 -4.73
N GLY A 15 0.47 10.68 -4.79
CA GLY A 15 0.08 12.02 -4.39
C GLY A 15 -0.28 12.16 -2.92
N LEU A 16 0.27 11.29 -2.07
CA LEU A 16 0.15 11.42 -0.62
C LEU A 16 0.87 12.67 -0.13
N ALA A 17 0.29 13.34 0.86
CA ALA A 17 0.96 14.43 1.54
C ALA A 17 2.05 13.89 2.49
N ASP A 18 3.05 14.71 2.78
CA ASP A 18 4.09 14.36 3.76
C ASP A 18 3.51 14.01 5.13
N THR A 19 2.38 14.61 5.50
CA THR A 19 1.64 14.32 6.73
C THR A 19 1.07 12.91 6.76
N ASP A 20 0.66 12.37 5.61
CA ASP A 20 0.14 11.01 5.51
C ASP A 20 1.28 10.00 5.73
N ILE A 21 2.47 10.32 5.20
CA ILE A 21 3.68 9.49 5.38
C ILE A 21 4.10 9.48 6.85
N ASP A 22 4.09 10.64 7.51
CA ASP A 22 4.39 10.73 8.94
C ASP A 22 3.36 9.94 9.78
N PHE A 23 2.08 9.95 9.38
CA PHE A 23 1.04 9.15 10.03
C PHE A 23 1.27 7.63 9.87
N ILE A 24 1.66 7.17 8.67
CA ILE A 24 2.00 5.76 8.43
C ILE A 24 3.14 5.30 9.34
N LEU A 25 4.19 6.13 9.46
CA LEU A 25 5.34 5.84 10.31
C LEU A 25 4.96 5.82 11.80
N LEU A 26 4.11 6.75 12.23
CA LEU A 26 3.62 6.85 13.60
C LEU A 26 2.81 5.61 14.00
N GLU A 27 1.83 5.20 13.17
CA GLU A 27 1.01 3.99 13.41
C GLU A 27 1.87 2.72 13.44
N ALA A 28 2.91 2.65 12.63
CA ALA A 28 3.84 1.53 12.61
C ALA A 28 4.88 1.55 13.76
N GLY A 29 4.95 2.63 14.55
CA GLY A 29 5.94 2.81 15.59
C GLY A 29 7.38 2.92 15.07
N ILE A 30 7.56 3.41 13.84
CA ILE A 30 8.86 3.53 13.17
C ILE A 30 9.35 4.98 13.27
N ASP A 31 10.60 5.17 13.70
CA ASP A 31 11.23 6.48 13.74
C ASP A 31 11.45 7.05 12.31
N PRO A 32 10.92 8.23 11.96
CA PRO A 32 11.06 8.80 10.62
C PRO A 32 12.51 9.09 10.21
N GLU A 33 13.36 9.46 11.16
CA GLU A 33 14.78 9.78 10.96
C GLU A 33 15.69 8.54 11.03
N GLY A 34 15.12 7.37 11.31
CA GLY A 34 15.83 6.10 11.30
C GLY A 34 16.47 5.83 9.93
N THR A 35 17.67 5.24 9.93
CA THR A 35 18.38 4.91 8.68
C THR A 35 18.01 3.52 8.20
N VAL A 36 17.49 3.42 6.98
CA VAL A 36 17.21 2.13 6.33
C VAL A 36 18.53 1.44 5.97
N SER A 37 18.97 0.48 6.77
CA SER A 37 20.26 -0.21 6.57
C SER A 37 20.07 -1.71 6.38
N THR A 38 19.14 -2.30 7.11
CA THR A 38 18.93 -3.75 7.16
C THR A 38 17.77 -4.21 6.27
N ALA A 39 17.74 -5.50 5.96
CA ALA A 39 16.61 -6.12 5.25
C ALA A 39 15.34 -6.12 6.13
N GLU A 40 15.50 -6.27 7.44
CA GLU A 40 14.40 -6.28 8.42
C GLU A 40 13.70 -4.92 8.48
N GLU A 41 14.45 -3.81 8.54
CA GLU A 41 13.87 -2.46 8.50
C GLU A 41 13.08 -2.20 7.22
N LYS A 42 13.62 -2.63 6.06
CA LYS A 42 12.90 -2.55 4.79
C LYS A 42 11.60 -3.34 4.81
N GLN A 43 11.59 -4.51 5.46
CA GLN A 43 10.39 -5.33 5.60
C GLN A 43 9.36 -4.66 6.52
N SER A 44 9.78 -4.10 7.66
CA SER A 44 8.91 -3.34 8.56
C SER A 44 8.27 -2.13 7.87
N LEU A 45 9.03 -1.40 7.04
CA LEU A 45 8.49 -0.29 6.25
C LEU A 45 7.47 -0.76 5.20
N LYS A 46 7.74 -1.89 4.54
CA LYS A 46 6.78 -2.49 3.59
C LYS A 46 5.50 -2.94 4.27
N LEU A 47 5.61 -3.48 5.49
CA LEU A 47 4.46 -3.90 6.29
C LEU A 47 3.63 -2.69 6.75
N ALA A 48 4.29 -1.59 7.16
CA ALA A 48 3.63 -0.32 7.46
C ALA A 48 2.81 0.18 6.25
N MET A 49 3.43 0.20 5.06
CA MET A 49 2.75 0.57 3.81
C MET A 49 1.56 -0.37 3.51
N HIS A 50 1.75 -1.69 3.64
CA HIS A 50 0.68 -2.67 3.41
C HIS A 50 -0.53 -2.45 4.32
N SER A 51 -0.30 -2.14 5.60
CA SER A 51 -1.39 -1.92 6.56
C SER A 51 -2.23 -0.67 6.29
N GLN A 52 -1.60 0.43 5.84
CA GLN A 52 -2.26 1.73 5.72
C GLN A 52 -2.78 2.04 4.31
N VAL A 53 -2.12 1.52 3.27
CA VAL A 53 -2.46 1.84 1.88
C VAL A 53 -3.89 1.46 1.47
N PRO A 54 -4.50 0.33 1.91
CA PRO A 54 -5.90 0.04 1.62
C PRO A 54 -6.86 1.15 2.08
N LEU A 55 -6.60 1.73 3.26
CA LEU A 55 -7.39 2.84 3.81
C LEU A 55 -7.21 4.12 3.00
N LEU A 56 -5.97 4.41 2.59
CA LEU A 56 -5.65 5.59 1.78
C LEU A 56 -6.31 5.52 0.40
N ILE A 57 -6.27 4.35 -0.25
CA ILE A 57 -6.89 4.15 -1.56
C ILE A 57 -8.41 4.31 -1.49
N ALA A 58 -9.04 3.87 -0.40
CA ALA A 58 -10.48 4.02 -0.22
C ALA A 58 -10.92 5.50 -0.17
N GLY A 59 -10.01 6.42 0.22
CA GLY A 59 -10.26 7.86 0.25
C GLY A 59 -9.95 8.60 -1.07
N LEU A 60 -9.33 7.94 -2.06
CA LEU A 60 -8.96 8.58 -3.32
C LEU A 60 -10.21 8.90 -4.16
N ASN A 61 -10.38 10.18 -4.49
CA ASN A 61 -11.44 10.66 -5.36
C ASN A 61 -10.85 11.31 -6.60
N ASN A 62 -11.54 11.15 -7.74
CA ASN A 62 -11.20 11.89 -8.94
C ASN A 62 -11.61 13.35 -8.76
N VAL A 63 -10.69 14.28 -9.03
CA VAL A 63 -10.93 15.72 -8.91
C VAL A 63 -10.95 16.32 -10.32
N SER A 64 -11.99 17.10 -10.62
CA SER A 64 -12.13 17.82 -11.89
C SER A 64 -12.62 19.24 -11.61
N GLU A 65 -11.75 20.23 -11.80
CA GLU A 65 -12.06 21.64 -11.55
C GLU A 65 -11.41 22.53 -12.62
N GLY A 66 -12.21 23.40 -13.25
CA GLY A 66 -11.71 24.54 -14.04
C GLY A 66 -10.72 24.24 -15.18
N GLY A 67 -10.68 23.00 -15.71
CA GLY A 67 -9.72 22.58 -16.75
C GLY A 67 -8.54 21.74 -16.24
N TYR A 68 -8.45 21.50 -14.93
CA TYR A 68 -7.53 20.55 -14.32
C TYR A 68 -8.30 19.28 -13.92
N SER A 69 -7.79 18.11 -14.32
CA SER A 69 -8.35 16.81 -13.92
C SER A 69 -7.27 15.86 -13.45
N VAL A 70 -7.51 15.22 -12.31
CA VAL A 70 -6.69 14.13 -11.78
C VAL A 70 -7.55 12.87 -11.76
N THR A 71 -7.12 11.88 -12.55
CA THR A 71 -7.75 10.56 -12.62
C THR A 71 -6.76 9.52 -12.13
N TRP A 72 -7.16 8.70 -11.16
CA TRP A 72 -6.31 7.66 -10.60
C TRP A 72 -6.43 6.35 -11.39
N ASN A 73 -5.29 5.73 -11.71
CA ASN A 73 -5.28 4.37 -12.24
C ASN A 73 -5.41 3.35 -11.08
N ILE A 74 -6.65 3.10 -10.66
CA ILE A 74 -6.98 2.20 -9.54
C ILE A 74 -6.48 0.77 -9.81
N GLU A 75 -6.52 0.30 -11.05
CA GLU A 75 -6.03 -1.04 -11.40
C GLU A 75 -4.52 -1.16 -11.22
N GLY A 76 -3.76 -0.14 -11.64
CA GLY A 76 -2.32 -0.07 -11.44
C GLY A 76 -1.94 -0.04 -9.96
N ILE A 77 -2.70 0.69 -9.14
CA ILE A 77 -2.51 0.74 -7.68
C ILE A 77 -2.78 -0.63 -7.05
N LYS A 78 -3.88 -1.30 -7.42
CA LYS A 78 -4.19 -2.66 -6.95
C LYS A 78 -3.08 -3.65 -7.33
N ALA A 79 -2.61 -3.62 -8.57
CA ALA A 79 -1.53 -4.49 -9.02
C ALA A 79 -0.22 -4.25 -8.25
N TRP A 80 0.12 -2.98 -7.97
CA TRP A 80 1.27 -2.65 -7.14
C TRP A 80 1.11 -3.19 -5.70
N TYR A 81 -0.07 -3.06 -5.11
CA TYR A 81 -0.37 -3.58 -3.78
C TYR A 81 -0.31 -5.11 -3.72
N SER A 82 -0.77 -5.82 -4.75
CA SER A 82 -0.65 -7.27 -4.86
C SER A 82 0.81 -7.73 -4.88
N VAL A 83 1.67 -7.02 -5.61
CA VAL A 83 3.12 -7.29 -5.64
C VAL A 83 3.73 -7.04 -4.26
N LEU A 84 3.39 -5.93 -3.61
CA LEU A 84 3.86 -5.63 -2.25
C LEU A 84 3.46 -6.73 -1.26
N SER A 85 2.21 -7.17 -1.28
CA SER A 85 1.69 -8.26 -0.42
C SER A 85 2.45 -9.56 -0.64
N THR A 86 2.75 -9.89 -1.91
CA THR A 86 3.54 -11.07 -2.27
C THR A 86 4.99 -10.98 -1.78
N GLU A 87 5.61 -9.80 -1.84
CA GLU A 87 6.98 -9.59 -1.36
C GLU A 87 7.13 -9.73 0.15
N ILE A 88 6.12 -9.31 0.92
CA ILE A 88 6.13 -9.42 2.40
C ILE A 88 5.58 -10.77 2.88
N GLY A 89 4.89 -11.53 2.03
CA GLY A 89 4.28 -12.81 2.37
C GLY A 89 2.94 -12.70 3.10
N GLU A 90 2.24 -11.57 2.97
CA GLU A 90 0.94 -11.31 3.59
C GLU A 90 -0.21 -11.45 2.58
N ASP A 91 -1.42 -11.61 3.12
CA ASP A 91 -2.62 -11.69 2.31
C ASP A 91 -2.93 -10.36 1.62
N ASP A 92 -3.29 -10.45 0.34
CA ASP A 92 -3.75 -9.32 -0.45
C ASP A 92 -5.21 -9.00 -0.13
N GLN A 93 -5.42 -7.98 0.69
CA GLN A 93 -6.74 -7.48 1.08
C GLN A 93 -7.52 -6.80 -0.06
N LEU A 94 -6.84 -6.37 -1.13
CA LEU A 94 -7.45 -5.67 -2.26
C LEU A 94 -7.73 -6.61 -3.45
N ALA A 95 -7.16 -7.82 -3.43
CA ALA A 95 -7.45 -8.84 -4.41
C ALA A 95 -8.92 -9.26 -4.35
N THR A 96 -9.56 -9.31 -5.52
CA THR A 96 -10.83 -10.00 -5.67
C THR A 96 -10.62 -11.47 -5.25
N PRO A 97 -11.46 -12.03 -4.36
CA PRO A 97 -11.31 -13.42 -3.93
C PRO A 97 -11.31 -14.32 -5.16
N LYS A 98 -10.20 -15.04 -5.37
CA LYS A 98 -10.13 -16.03 -6.44
C LYS A 98 -11.20 -17.09 -6.17
N PRO A 99 -12.01 -17.48 -7.16
CA PRO A 99 -13.00 -18.51 -6.96
C PRO A 99 -12.30 -19.80 -6.55
N VAL A 100 -12.57 -20.26 -5.33
CA VAL A 100 -12.08 -21.55 -4.84
C VAL A 100 -12.98 -22.63 -5.45
N ILE A 101 -12.47 -23.36 -6.43
CA ILE A 101 -13.17 -24.52 -6.97
C ILE A 101 -13.19 -25.58 -5.87
N ARG A 102 -14.38 -25.83 -5.30
CA ARG A 102 -14.61 -26.90 -4.33
C ARG A 102 -15.33 -28.04 -5.03
N ASP A 103 -14.69 -29.20 -5.09
CA ASP A 103 -15.35 -30.42 -5.54
C ASP A 103 -16.44 -30.82 -4.52
N LYS A 104 -17.66 -31.01 -5.01
CA LYS A 104 -18.84 -31.44 -4.24
C LYS A 104 -19.34 -32.82 -4.66
N SER A 105 -18.56 -33.57 -5.43
CA SER A 105 -18.88 -34.92 -5.92
C SER A 105 -19.26 -35.92 -4.81
N ASN A 106 -18.84 -35.66 -3.57
CA ASN A 106 -19.10 -36.51 -2.40
C ASN A 106 -20.25 -36.07 -1.50
N MET A 107 -21.05 -35.06 -1.88
CA MET A 107 -22.28 -34.69 -1.14
C MET A 107 -23.48 -35.42 -1.76
N TRP A 108 -23.69 -36.66 -1.34
CA TRP A 108 -24.85 -37.50 -1.66
C TRP A 108 -25.79 -37.62 -0.45
#